data_AF-A0A3Q1CYK5-F1
#
_entry.id   AF-A0A3Q1CYK5-F1
#
_cell.length_a   1.000
_cell.length_b   1.000
_cell.length_c   1.000
_cell.angle_alpha   90.00
_cell.angle_beta   90.00
_cell.angle_gamma   90.00
#
_symmetry.space_group_name_H-M   'P 1'
#
loop_
_entity.id
_entity.type
_entity.pdbx_description
1 polymer ?
#
loop_
_entity_poly.entity_id
_entity_poly.type
_entity_poly.pdbx_seq_one_letter_code
_entity_poly.pdbx_strand_id
1 'polypeptide(L)'
;GQLCCSTCDHSVSLSSSGEHLRVCPQGYTCCTSEMEDKLNQQSKLEFENLVEESSHNMRTTFVSRHKKFDEFFLELLDNSEKSLNSMFTRTYGKLYMQNSEVFQDLFTELKRYYTGGNVNLEEMLNDFWSRLLERMFQLLNSQYHFTDDYLECVSKYTDQLKPFGDVPRKLKAQVTRAFIAARTFVQGLMVGREVANRVAKVNIVPACVRALTKMLYCPYCRGMPGLKPCHNYCHNVMRGCLANQADLDAEWNLFIDAMLLVADRLEGPFNIEAVIEPIDIKISEAIMTMQDNSMQVSAKVFQGCGQPKPSGIGRSARGISDVFSTRFRPYTPEERPTTAAGTSLDRLRVVWRTMQHSVTDIKEKLKESKRFWSNLPDDICAKGKLTESDEEQCWNSHTKGRYFPEVVKEGLTNQVNNPEVDVDITRPDTLIRQQIMALRVMTNKLKNAYNGNDIYFQDSSKFSSLSGVWM
;
A
#
# COMPACT_ATOMS: atom_id res chain seq x y z
N GLY A 1 38.76 24.90 -42.51
CA GLY A 1 38.01 25.29 -41.29
C GLY A 1 36.69 24.57 -41.30
N GLN A 2 36.33 23.93 -40.18
CA GLN A 2 35.02 23.30 -40.02
C GLN A 2 33.99 24.43 -39.81
N LEU A 3 32.92 24.45 -40.61
CA LEU A 3 31.85 25.44 -40.48
C LEU A 3 31.01 25.08 -39.25
N CYS A 4 30.99 25.97 -38.25
CA CYS A 4 30.03 25.88 -37.14
C CYS A 4 28.66 26.32 -37.68
N CYS A 5 27.71 25.39 -37.78
CA CYS A 5 26.37 25.71 -38.26
C CYS A 5 25.59 26.46 -37.15
N SER A 6 25.45 27.78 -37.27
CA SER A 6 24.53 28.59 -36.49
C SER A 6 23.16 28.55 -37.15
N THR A 7 22.26 27.68 -36.65
CA THR A 7 20.83 27.97 -36.80
C THR A 7 20.52 29.18 -35.91
N CYS A 8 20.09 30.27 -36.54
CA CYS A 8 19.84 31.63 -36.03
C CYS A 8 20.99 32.63 -36.30
N ASP A 9 20.71 33.53 -37.25
CA ASP A 9 21.45 34.70 -37.71
C ASP A 9 22.74 34.52 -38.53
N HIS A 10 22.78 35.28 -39.63
CA HIS A 10 23.72 35.31 -40.76
C HIS A 10 25.20 35.60 -40.41
N SER A 11 25.78 34.94 -39.41
CA SER A 11 27.21 34.97 -39.13
C SER A 11 27.75 33.54 -38.95
N VAL A 12 28.59 33.12 -39.90
CA VAL A 12 29.38 31.89 -39.78
C VAL A 12 30.48 32.15 -38.76
N SER A 13 30.43 31.50 -37.60
CA SER A 13 31.54 31.51 -36.65
C SER A 13 32.61 30.50 -37.07
N LEU A 14 33.88 30.90 -37.00
CA LEU A 14 35.02 30.02 -37.24
C LEU A 14 35.28 29.13 -36.01
N SER A 15 35.58 27.85 -36.25
CA SER A 15 36.05 26.92 -35.23
C SER A 15 37.30 27.46 -34.50
N SER A 16 37.29 27.46 -33.17
CA SER A 16 38.43 27.89 -32.34
C SER A 16 39.17 26.69 -31.73
N SER A 17 40.35 26.94 -31.13
CA SER A 17 41.03 25.92 -30.32
C SER A 17 40.23 25.64 -29.05
N GLY A 18 40.01 24.36 -28.74
CA GLY A 18 39.21 23.89 -27.60
C GLY A 18 40.00 23.51 -26.36
N GLU A 19 41.20 24.07 -26.15
CA GLU A 19 42.03 23.81 -24.96
C GLU A 19 41.33 24.19 -23.64
N HIS A 20 40.37 25.12 -23.68
CA HIS A 20 39.59 25.55 -22.53
C HIS A 20 38.48 24.56 -22.11
N LEU A 21 38.17 23.55 -22.94
CA LEU A 21 37.10 22.60 -22.67
C LEU A 21 37.48 21.63 -21.55
N ARG A 22 36.54 21.38 -20.64
CA ARG A 22 36.72 20.51 -19.46
C ARG A 22 36.05 19.15 -19.61
N VAL A 23 35.03 19.04 -20.46
CA VAL A 23 34.20 17.84 -20.60
C VAL A 23 34.29 17.29 -22.02
N CYS A 24 34.09 18.14 -23.02
CA CYS A 24 34.19 17.77 -24.41
C CYS A 24 35.63 17.50 -24.83
N PRO A 25 35.88 16.52 -25.72
CA PRO A 25 37.25 16.19 -26.11
C PRO A 25 37.93 17.37 -26.82
N GLN A 26 39.12 17.73 -26.33
CA GLN A 26 39.91 18.86 -26.85
C GLN A 26 40.22 18.70 -28.34
N GLY A 27 40.22 19.82 -29.06
CA GLY A 27 40.35 19.90 -30.52
C GLY A 27 39.69 21.16 -31.07
N TYR A 28 39.44 21.23 -32.37
CA TYR A 28 38.64 22.31 -32.95
C TYR A 28 37.21 22.22 -32.42
N THR A 29 36.68 23.35 -31.95
CA THR A 29 35.37 23.42 -31.29
C THR A 29 34.56 24.64 -31.73
N CYS A 30 33.25 24.49 -31.65
CA CYS A 30 32.24 25.55 -31.78
C CYS A 30 31.74 26.06 -30.42
N CYS A 31 32.26 25.53 -29.30
CA CYS A 31 31.82 25.87 -27.94
C CYS A 31 32.88 26.65 -27.17
N THR A 32 32.46 27.71 -26.49
CA THR A 32 33.22 28.38 -25.42
C THR A 32 33.07 27.65 -24.09
N SER A 33 33.87 28.01 -23.08
CA SER A 33 33.70 27.48 -21.71
C SER A 33 32.30 27.77 -21.15
N GLU A 34 31.76 28.97 -21.40
CA GLU A 34 30.42 29.34 -20.93
C GLU A 34 29.33 28.50 -21.61
N MET A 35 29.50 28.21 -22.91
CA MET A 35 28.59 27.31 -23.63
C MET A 35 28.65 25.89 -23.06
N GLU A 36 29.85 25.36 -22.81
CA GLU A 36 30.02 24.03 -22.21
C GLU A 36 29.38 23.95 -20.82
N ASP A 37 29.53 24.98 -19.98
CA ASP A 37 28.90 25.05 -18.66
C ASP A 37 27.37 25.09 -18.74
N LYS A 38 26.79 25.80 -19.72
CA LYS A 38 25.33 25.81 -19.97
C LYS A 38 24.83 24.45 -20.46
N LEU A 39 25.54 23.82 -21.40
CA LEU A 39 25.21 22.48 -21.90
C LEU A 39 25.31 21.43 -20.80
N ASN A 40 26.25 21.61 -19.86
CA ASN A 40 26.38 20.76 -18.69
C ASN A 40 25.15 20.84 -17.78
N GLN A 41 24.69 22.05 -17.44
CA GLN A 41 23.44 22.25 -16.69
C GLN A 41 22.22 21.69 -17.43
N GLN A 42 22.15 21.90 -18.76
CA GLN A 42 21.06 21.38 -19.58
C GLN A 42 21.03 19.84 -19.57
N SER A 43 22.18 19.18 -19.68
CA SER A 43 22.27 17.71 -19.66
C SER A 43 21.77 17.10 -18.35
N LYS A 44 22.00 17.79 -17.24
CA LYS A 44 21.46 17.41 -15.93
C LYS A 44 19.93 17.47 -15.94
N LEU A 45 19.36 18.60 -16.35
CA LEU A 45 17.90 18.78 -16.37
C LEU A 45 17.21 17.79 -17.30
N GLU A 46 17.80 17.53 -18.48
CA GLU A 46 17.26 16.57 -19.44
C GLU A 46 17.29 15.14 -18.90
N PHE A 47 18.36 14.74 -18.21
CA PHE A 47 18.42 13.45 -17.54
C PHE A 47 17.37 13.32 -16.41
N GLU A 48 17.23 14.34 -15.56
CA GLU A 48 16.21 14.37 -14.51
C GLU A 48 14.80 14.21 -15.11
N ASN A 49 14.52 14.89 -16.23
CA ASN A 49 13.26 14.76 -16.96
C ASN A 49 13.05 13.35 -17.56
N LEU A 50 14.10 12.74 -18.12
CA LEU A 50 14.03 11.38 -18.67
C LEU A 50 13.68 10.35 -17.59
N VAL A 51 14.26 10.49 -16.39
CA VAL A 51 13.95 9.64 -15.23
C VAL A 51 12.54 9.91 -14.72
N GLU A 52 12.12 11.18 -14.63
CA GLU A 52 10.76 11.57 -14.23
C GLU A 52 9.71 10.97 -15.18
N GLU A 53 9.89 11.12 -16.50
CA GLU A 53 8.97 10.61 -17.52
C GLU A 53 8.92 9.08 -17.52
N SER A 54 10.08 8.42 -17.51
CA SER A 54 10.16 6.96 -17.56
C SER A 54 9.60 6.31 -16.28
N SER A 55 9.67 6.99 -15.13
CA SER A 55 9.10 6.52 -13.86
C SER A 55 7.66 6.94 -13.60
N HIS A 56 7.09 7.82 -14.45
CA HIS A 56 5.78 8.43 -14.24
C HIS A 56 4.66 7.40 -14.06
N ASN A 57 4.56 6.42 -14.98
CA ASN A 57 3.48 5.44 -14.96
C ASN A 57 3.53 4.54 -13.72
N MET A 58 4.72 4.07 -13.34
CA MET A 58 4.90 3.29 -12.11
C MET A 58 4.49 4.10 -10.89
N ARG A 59 5.00 5.33 -10.74
CA ARG A 59 4.72 6.20 -9.59
C ARG A 59 3.24 6.53 -9.48
N THR A 60 2.63 6.99 -10.56
CA THR A 60 1.21 7.36 -10.58
C THR A 60 0.30 6.16 -10.32
N THR A 61 0.67 4.97 -10.78
CA THR A 61 -0.03 3.73 -10.44
C THR A 61 -0.04 3.49 -8.94
N PHE A 62 1.11 3.53 -8.26
CA PHE A 62 1.16 3.35 -6.80
C PHE A 62 0.37 4.44 -6.06
N VAL A 63 0.45 5.71 -6.49
CA VAL A 63 -0.35 6.81 -5.91
C VAL A 63 -1.85 6.54 -6.05
N SER A 64 -2.31 6.27 -7.27
CA SER A 64 -3.72 6.06 -7.59
C SER A 64 -4.27 4.84 -6.89
N ARG A 65 -3.55 3.72 -6.92
CA ARG A 65 -4.00 2.45 -6.36
C ARG A 65 -3.99 2.48 -4.84
N HIS A 66 -2.97 3.08 -4.21
CA HIS A 66 -2.99 3.35 -2.76
C HIS A 66 -4.27 4.08 -2.35
N LYS A 67 -4.57 5.22 -3.01
CA LYS A 67 -5.75 6.02 -2.70
C LYS A 67 -7.05 5.21 -2.89
N LYS A 68 -7.18 4.52 -4.03
CA LYS A 68 -8.38 3.75 -4.37
C LYS A 68 -8.68 2.63 -3.37
N PHE A 69 -7.67 1.85 -2.99
CA PHE A 69 -7.86 0.78 -2.01
C PHE A 69 -8.14 1.32 -0.61
N ASP A 70 -7.48 2.41 -0.22
CA ASP A 70 -7.69 3.04 1.08
C ASP A 70 -9.11 3.60 1.24
N GLU A 71 -9.58 4.35 0.24
CA GLU A 71 -10.96 4.86 0.19
C GLU A 71 -11.97 3.72 0.21
N PHE A 72 -11.75 2.68 -0.59
CA PHE A 72 -12.63 1.52 -0.65
C PHE A 72 -12.80 0.82 0.71
N PHE A 73 -11.70 0.54 1.43
CA PHE A 73 -11.78 -0.16 2.72
C PHE A 73 -12.45 0.68 3.81
N LEU A 74 -12.19 2.00 3.83
CA LEU A 74 -12.87 2.90 4.75
C LEU A 74 -14.37 2.99 4.46
N GLU A 75 -14.74 3.07 3.17
CA GLU A 75 -16.14 3.10 2.75
C GLU A 75 -16.86 1.78 3.06
N LEU A 76 -16.19 0.63 2.90
CA LEU A 76 -16.73 -0.68 3.28
C LEU A 76 -17.09 -0.73 4.77
N LEU A 77 -16.20 -0.23 5.64
CA LEU A 77 -16.44 -0.18 7.09
C LEU A 77 -17.61 0.74 7.44
N ASP A 78 -17.67 1.91 6.82
CA ASP A 78 -18.75 2.88 7.04
C ASP A 78 -20.12 2.35 6.56
N ASN A 79 -20.14 1.72 5.38
CA ASN A 79 -21.35 1.11 4.84
C ASN A 79 -21.82 -0.09 5.68
N SER A 80 -20.90 -0.91 6.18
CA SER A 80 -21.21 -2.03 7.08
C SER A 80 -21.78 -1.55 8.42
N GLU A 81 -21.22 -0.49 9.01
CA GLU A 81 -21.75 0.14 10.22
C GLU A 81 -23.18 0.67 10.02
N LYS A 82 -23.42 1.36 8.89
CA LYS A 82 -24.76 1.83 8.51
C LYS A 82 -25.75 0.69 8.29
N SER A 83 -25.31 -0.39 7.65
CA SER A 83 -26.12 -1.61 7.44
C SER A 83 -26.54 -2.20 8.77
N LEU A 84 -25.57 -2.41 9.69
CA LEU A 84 -25.84 -2.91 11.03
C LEU A 84 -26.85 -2.03 11.75
N ASN A 85 -26.62 -0.72 11.78
CA ASN A 85 -27.50 0.21 12.47
C ASN A 85 -28.93 0.18 11.91
N SER A 86 -29.09 0.14 10.59
CA SER A 86 -30.39 0.05 9.92
C SER A 86 -31.10 -1.26 10.24
N MET A 87 -30.40 -2.39 10.05
CA MET A 87 -30.94 -3.72 10.29
C MET A 87 -31.34 -3.90 11.76
N PHE A 88 -30.49 -3.48 12.70
CA PHE A 88 -30.71 -3.68 14.13
C PHE A 88 -31.77 -2.74 14.68
N THR A 89 -31.87 -1.50 14.17
CA THR A 89 -32.99 -0.61 14.50
C THR A 89 -34.33 -1.23 14.08
N ARG A 90 -34.39 -1.85 12.90
CA ARG A 90 -35.61 -2.51 12.42
C ARG A 90 -35.92 -3.80 13.18
N THR A 91 -34.90 -4.59 13.51
CA THR A 91 -35.06 -5.94 14.09
C THR A 91 -35.27 -5.88 15.60
N TYR A 92 -34.49 -5.05 16.31
CA TYR A 92 -34.46 -5.00 17.78
C TYR A 92 -35.07 -3.72 18.35
N GLY A 93 -35.27 -2.68 17.53
CA GLY A 93 -35.94 -1.45 17.93
C GLY A 93 -35.24 -0.74 19.10
N LYS A 94 -36.04 -0.33 20.09
CA LYS A 94 -35.57 0.43 21.25
C LYS A 94 -34.45 -0.27 22.04
N LEU A 95 -34.44 -1.60 22.08
CA LEU A 95 -33.43 -2.36 22.83
C LEU A 95 -32.04 -2.15 22.25
N TYR A 96 -31.93 -2.15 20.92
CA TYR A 96 -30.70 -1.81 20.24
C TYR A 96 -30.38 -0.32 20.40
N MET A 97 -31.34 0.58 20.20
CA MET A 97 -31.09 2.03 20.30
C MET A 97 -30.55 2.47 21.67
N GLN A 98 -30.92 1.77 22.74
CA GLN A 98 -30.42 2.04 24.10
C GLN A 98 -29.02 1.48 24.36
N ASN A 99 -28.52 0.58 23.50
CA ASN A 99 -27.24 -0.11 23.66
C ASN A 99 -26.36 0.01 22.39
N SER A 100 -26.67 0.95 21.49
CA SER A 100 -26.01 1.07 20.19
C SER A 100 -24.53 1.41 20.29
N GLU A 101 -24.12 2.05 21.39
CA GLU A 101 -22.73 2.41 21.70
C GLU A 101 -21.81 1.19 21.62
N VAL A 102 -22.23 0.02 22.10
CA VAL A 102 -21.41 -1.22 22.06
C VAL A 102 -21.01 -1.59 20.62
N PHE A 103 -21.90 -1.36 19.66
CA PHE A 103 -21.65 -1.66 18.24
C PHE A 103 -20.91 -0.52 17.53
N GLN A 104 -21.18 0.73 17.91
CA GLN A 104 -20.46 1.90 17.39
C GLN A 104 -18.98 1.87 17.80
N ASP A 105 -18.69 1.49 19.05
CA ASP A 105 -17.33 1.31 19.56
C ASP A 105 -16.57 0.24 18.76
N LEU A 106 -17.23 -0.88 18.42
CA LEU A 106 -16.65 -1.94 17.60
C LEU A 106 -16.18 -1.39 16.24
N PHE A 107 -17.03 -0.67 15.51
CA PHE A 107 -16.66 -0.09 14.21
C PHE A 107 -15.61 1.02 14.34
N THR A 108 -15.67 1.81 15.41
CA THR A 108 -14.66 2.83 15.70
C THR A 108 -13.29 2.20 15.89
N GLU A 109 -13.17 1.13 16.68
CA GLU A 109 -11.91 0.45 16.91
C GLU A 109 -11.43 -0.36 15.68
N LEU A 110 -12.34 -0.92 14.88
CA LEU A 110 -11.99 -1.52 13.57
C LEU A 110 -11.37 -0.49 12.61
N LYS A 111 -11.98 0.71 12.50
CA LYS A 111 -11.43 1.84 11.70
C LYS A 111 -10.08 2.32 12.28
N ARG A 112 -9.96 2.38 13.60
CA ARG A 112 -8.71 2.78 14.29
C ARG A 112 -7.59 1.77 14.05
N TYR A 113 -7.87 0.47 14.12
CA TYR A 113 -6.90 -0.56 13.76
C TYR A 113 -6.44 -0.39 12.31
N TYR A 114 -7.39 -0.26 11.37
CA TYR A 114 -7.07 -0.13 9.96
C TYR A 114 -6.16 1.08 9.67
N THR A 115 -6.50 2.24 10.21
CA THR A 115 -5.77 3.52 9.99
C THR A 115 -4.41 3.61 10.67
N GLY A 116 -4.00 2.59 11.44
CA GLY A 116 -2.66 2.53 12.02
C GLY A 116 -2.60 2.70 13.53
N GLY A 117 -3.74 2.75 14.22
CA GLY A 117 -3.79 2.78 15.68
C GLY A 117 -3.13 1.57 16.33
N ASN A 118 -2.57 1.76 17.52
CA ASN A 118 -2.04 0.68 18.34
C ASN A 118 -3.20 -0.09 18.99
N VAL A 119 -3.88 -0.91 18.20
CA VAL A 119 -5.05 -1.69 18.57
C VAL A 119 -4.73 -3.17 18.40
N ASN A 120 -5.07 -3.96 19.39
CA ASN A 120 -5.04 -5.42 19.32
C ASN A 120 -6.41 -5.92 18.87
N LEU A 121 -6.54 -6.40 17.62
CA LEU A 121 -7.84 -6.87 17.09
C LEU A 121 -8.44 -7.99 17.91
N GLU A 122 -7.63 -8.93 18.41
CA GLU A 122 -8.15 -10.06 19.15
C GLU A 122 -8.74 -9.63 20.50
N GLU A 123 -8.02 -8.77 21.21
CA GLU A 123 -8.46 -8.20 22.48
C GLU A 123 -9.71 -7.33 22.30
N MET A 124 -9.71 -6.43 21.32
CA MET A 124 -10.86 -5.60 20.99
C MET A 124 -12.12 -6.43 20.67
N LEU A 125 -11.97 -7.52 19.91
CA LEU A 125 -13.10 -8.41 19.61
C LEU A 125 -13.55 -9.17 20.85
N ASN A 126 -12.63 -9.65 21.70
CA ASN A 126 -13.00 -10.30 22.97
C ASN A 126 -13.75 -9.33 23.89
N ASP A 127 -13.32 -8.07 23.97
CA ASP A 127 -13.96 -7.00 24.76
C ASP A 127 -15.36 -6.71 24.24
N PHE A 128 -15.54 -6.61 22.93
CA PHE A 128 -16.87 -6.46 22.31
C PHE A 128 -17.82 -7.58 22.73
N TRP A 129 -17.38 -8.84 22.63
CA TRP A 129 -18.23 -9.99 23.01
C TRP A 129 -18.52 -10.04 24.51
N SER A 130 -17.56 -9.64 25.34
CA SER A 130 -17.75 -9.59 26.80
C SER A 130 -18.77 -8.52 27.19
N ARG A 131 -18.63 -7.30 26.65
CA ARG A 131 -19.61 -6.22 26.86
C ARG A 131 -20.99 -6.61 26.35
N LEU A 132 -21.07 -7.27 25.19
CA LEU A 132 -22.35 -7.73 24.65
C LEU A 132 -22.99 -8.81 25.55
N LEU A 133 -22.20 -9.73 26.10
CA LEU A 133 -22.67 -10.75 27.04
C LEU A 133 -23.31 -10.12 28.28
N GLU A 134 -22.59 -9.18 28.91
CA GLU A 134 -23.08 -8.51 30.12
C GLU A 134 -24.40 -7.77 29.88
N ARG A 135 -24.48 -6.99 28.79
CA ARG A 135 -25.70 -6.27 28.40
C ARG A 135 -26.86 -7.22 28.12
N MET A 136 -26.62 -8.26 27.33
CA MET A 136 -27.67 -9.23 27.01
C MET A 136 -28.13 -10.01 28.24
N PHE A 137 -27.22 -10.39 29.14
CA PHE A 137 -27.55 -11.11 30.35
C PHE A 137 -28.44 -10.28 31.28
N GLN A 138 -28.14 -8.98 31.44
CA GLN A 138 -28.99 -8.04 32.17
C GLN A 138 -30.38 -7.89 31.53
N LEU A 139 -30.45 -7.76 30.21
CA LEU A 139 -31.72 -7.61 29.48
C LEU A 139 -32.60 -8.86 29.56
N LEU A 140 -32.01 -10.06 29.43
CA LEU A 140 -32.69 -11.35 29.53
C LEU A 140 -33.17 -11.65 30.95
N ASN A 141 -32.51 -11.09 31.97
CA ASN A 141 -32.80 -11.35 33.38
C ASN A 141 -33.19 -10.07 34.14
N SER A 142 -33.97 -9.18 33.50
CA SER A 142 -34.30 -7.84 34.03
C SER A 142 -35.01 -7.82 35.39
N GLN A 143 -35.56 -8.96 35.81
CA GLN A 143 -36.17 -9.19 37.12
C GLN A 143 -35.16 -9.25 38.28
N TYR A 144 -33.87 -9.27 37.98
CA TYR A 144 -32.78 -9.30 38.95
C TYR A 144 -31.87 -8.09 38.79
N HIS A 145 -31.25 -7.69 39.90
CA HIS A 145 -30.21 -6.68 39.91
C HIS A 145 -28.84 -7.36 39.91
N PHE A 146 -27.97 -6.96 38.99
CA PHE A 146 -26.60 -7.49 38.87
C PHE A 146 -25.58 -6.39 39.18
N THR A 147 -24.63 -6.70 40.06
CA THR A 147 -23.46 -5.85 40.34
C THR A 147 -22.34 -6.16 39.36
N ASP A 148 -21.35 -5.27 39.24
CA ASP A 148 -20.20 -5.47 38.35
C ASP A 148 -19.43 -6.76 38.71
N ASP A 149 -19.21 -7.03 40.00
CA ASP A 149 -18.60 -8.29 40.47
C ASP A 149 -19.37 -9.55 40.01
N TYR A 150 -20.70 -9.43 39.90
CA TYR A 150 -21.53 -10.55 39.44
C TYR A 150 -21.38 -10.76 37.93
N LEU A 151 -21.29 -9.67 37.16
CA LEU A 151 -21.05 -9.71 35.71
C LEU A 151 -19.65 -10.24 35.39
N GLU A 152 -18.64 -9.86 36.18
CA GLU A 152 -17.31 -10.45 36.08
C GLU A 152 -17.35 -11.96 36.34
N CYS A 153 -18.16 -12.42 37.31
CA CYS A 153 -18.38 -13.85 37.52
C CYS A 153 -19.07 -14.51 36.32
N VAL A 154 -20.07 -13.87 35.70
CA VAL A 154 -20.72 -14.38 34.48
C VAL A 154 -19.70 -14.60 33.37
N SER A 155 -18.80 -13.63 33.17
CA SER A 155 -17.74 -13.68 32.16
C SER A 155 -16.81 -14.89 32.32
N LYS A 156 -16.61 -15.40 33.56
CA LYS A 156 -15.81 -16.63 33.82
C LYS A 156 -16.44 -17.92 33.27
N TYR A 157 -17.76 -17.93 33.03
CA TYR A 157 -18.45 -19.09 32.47
C TYR A 157 -18.56 -19.06 30.93
N THR A 158 -18.09 -17.99 30.28
CA THR A 158 -18.22 -17.77 28.83
C THR A 158 -17.62 -18.92 28.01
N ASP A 159 -16.41 -19.36 28.34
CA ASP A 159 -15.71 -20.41 27.58
C ASP A 159 -16.39 -21.77 27.67
N GLN A 160 -16.99 -22.08 28.83
CA GLN A 160 -17.69 -23.33 29.08
C GLN A 160 -19.07 -23.34 28.44
N LEU A 161 -19.84 -22.26 28.60
CA LEU A 161 -21.23 -22.20 28.16
C LEU A 161 -21.38 -21.78 26.70
N LYS A 162 -20.39 -21.06 26.15
CA LYS A 162 -20.41 -20.47 24.81
C LYS A 162 -21.78 -19.85 24.49
N PRO A 163 -22.19 -18.78 25.22
CA PRO A 163 -23.53 -18.20 25.09
C PRO A 163 -23.89 -17.83 23.65
N PHE A 164 -22.91 -17.36 22.88
CA PHE A 164 -23.03 -16.98 21.47
C PHE A 164 -22.68 -18.09 20.47
N GLY A 165 -22.57 -19.35 20.93
CA GLY A 165 -22.13 -20.47 20.12
C GLY A 165 -20.68 -20.32 19.66
N ASP A 166 -20.40 -20.66 18.40
CA ASP A 166 -19.06 -20.59 17.82
C ASP A 166 -18.79 -19.31 17.01
N VAL A 167 -19.78 -18.41 16.94
CA VAL A 167 -19.70 -17.15 16.19
C VAL A 167 -18.54 -16.27 16.66
N PRO A 168 -18.33 -15.98 17.97
CA PRO A 168 -17.22 -15.13 18.40
C PRO A 168 -15.86 -15.64 17.95
N ARG A 169 -15.62 -16.94 18.07
CA ARG A 169 -14.35 -17.58 17.69
C ARG A 169 -14.13 -17.51 16.18
N LYS A 170 -15.16 -17.81 15.38
CA LYS A 170 -15.09 -17.77 13.91
C LYS A 170 -14.89 -16.34 13.42
N LEU A 171 -15.69 -15.40 13.92
CA LEU A 171 -15.62 -14.00 13.52
C LEU A 171 -14.25 -13.41 13.89
N LYS A 172 -13.74 -13.69 15.08
CA LYS A 172 -12.37 -13.28 15.48
C LYS A 172 -11.33 -13.74 14.47
N ALA A 173 -11.28 -15.04 14.16
CA ALA A 173 -10.29 -15.57 13.21
C ALA A 173 -10.43 -14.98 11.80
N GLN A 174 -11.66 -14.73 11.34
CA GLN A 174 -11.94 -14.18 10.01
C GLN A 174 -11.59 -12.68 9.93
N VAL A 175 -12.05 -11.89 10.89
CA VAL A 175 -11.79 -10.44 10.97
C VAL A 175 -10.30 -10.18 11.09
N THR A 176 -9.60 -10.86 12.01
CA THR A 176 -8.15 -10.67 12.18
C THR A 176 -7.39 -10.89 10.87
N ARG A 177 -7.63 -12.01 10.18
CA ARG A 177 -6.93 -12.32 8.92
C ARG A 177 -7.27 -11.34 7.81
N ALA A 178 -8.54 -10.97 7.67
CA ALA A 178 -9.01 -10.04 6.66
C ALA A 178 -8.39 -8.65 6.82
N PHE A 179 -8.38 -8.11 8.04
CA PHE A 179 -7.83 -6.79 8.32
C PHE A 179 -6.31 -6.74 8.20
N ILE A 180 -5.60 -7.76 8.69
CA ILE A 180 -4.14 -7.85 8.52
C ILE A 180 -3.78 -7.80 7.03
N ALA A 181 -4.47 -8.58 6.18
CA ALA A 181 -4.23 -8.58 4.74
C ALA A 181 -4.54 -7.21 4.10
N ALA A 182 -5.72 -6.65 4.36
CA ALA A 182 -6.15 -5.36 3.80
C ALA A 182 -5.21 -4.21 4.22
N ARG A 183 -4.95 -4.08 5.52
CA ARG A 183 -4.06 -3.04 6.08
C ARG A 183 -2.65 -3.16 5.54
N THR A 184 -2.08 -4.37 5.56
CA THR A 184 -0.69 -4.57 5.13
C THR A 184 -0.53 -4.34 3.63
N PHE A 185 -1.54 -4.70 2.82
CA PHE A 185 -1.54 -4.42 1.38
C PHE A 185 -1.52 -2.91 1.09
N VAL A 186 -2.38 -2.12 1.74
CA VAL A 186 -2.42 -0.66 1.56
C VAL A 186 -1.13 -0.02 2.05
N GLN A 187 -0.60 -0.45 3.20
CA GLN A 187 0.72 -0.02 3.67
C GLN A 187 1.84 -0.36 2.67
N GLY A 188 1.77 -1.53 2.04
CA GLY A 188 2.67 -1.91 0.97
C GLY A 188 2.60 -0.94 -0.21
N LEU A 189 1.38 -0.61 -0.69
CA LEU A 189 1.20 0.39 -1.74
C LEU A 189 1.75 1.77 -1.34
N MET A 190 1.59 2.17 -0.09
CA MET A 190 2.15 3.43 0.45
C MET A 190 3.68 3.42 0.41
N VAL A 191 4.33 2.35 0.87
CA VAL A 191 5.80 2.22 0.83
C VAL A 191 6.30 2.17 -0.61
N GLY A 192 5.64 1.41 -1.49
CA GLY A 192 5.96 1.37 -2.92
C GLY A 192 5.87 2.75 -3.56
N ARG A 193 4.83 3.53 -3.23
CA ARG A 193 4.66 4.94 -3.64
C ARG A 193 5.80 5.82 -3.16
N GLU A 194 6.17 5.73 -1.88
CA GLU A 194 7.22 6.56 -1.28
C GLU A 194 8.59 6.25 -1.90
N VAL A 195 8.94 4.98 -2.00
CA VAL A 195 10.19 4.51 -2.62
C VAL A 195 10.26 4.97 -4.07
N ALA A 196 9.22 4.73 -4.87
CA ALA A 196 9.19 5.13 -6.28
C ALA A 196 9.39 6.64 -6.48
N ASN A 197 8.75 7.47 -5.65
CA ASN A 197 8.88 8.93 -5.73
C ASN A 197 10.24 9.44 -5.24
N ARG A 198 10.82 8.84 -4.21
CA ARG A 198 12.12 9.27 -3.65
C ARG A 198 13.29 8.86 -4.54
N VAL A 199 13.27 7.63 -5.05
CA VAL A 199 14.36 7.09 -5.88
C VAL A 199 14.45 7.81 -7.23
N ALA A 200 13.31 8.19 -7.81
CA ALA A 200 13.26 8.98 -9.05
C ALA A 200 13.88 10.38 -8.91
N LYS A 201 14.03 10.90 -7.68
CA LYS A 201 14.53 12.25 -7.36
C LYS A 201 15.90 12.25 -6.68
N VAL A 202 16.63 11.13 -6.75
CA VAL A 202 18.00 11.06 -6.22
C VAL A 202 18.88 12.03 -6.99
N ASN A 203 19.70 12.79 -6.26
CA ASN A 203 20.60 13.77 -6.87
C ASN A 203 21.63 13.09 -7.77
N ILE A 204 21.81 13.65 -8.96
CA ILE A 204 22.83 13.22 -9.90
C ILE A 204 24.24 13.56 -9.41
N VAL A 205 25.19 12.63 -9.59
CA VAL A 205 26.60 12.86 -9.24
C VAL A 205 27.33 13.65 -10.34
N PRO A 206 28.32 14.51 -10.02
CA PRO A 206 29.01 15.33 -11.02
C PRO A 206 29.69 14.53 -12.14
N ALA A 207 30.20 13.33 -11.85
CA ALA A 207 30.77 12.43 -12.87
C ALA A 207 29.74 12.03 -13.92
N CYS A 208 28.51 11.73 -13.50
CA CYS A 208 27.41 11.42 -14.40
C CYS A 208 27.04 12.63 -15.27
N VAL A 209 26.96 13.84 -14.70
CA VAL A 209 26.64 15.04 -15.50
C VAL A 209 27.70 15.29 -16.59
N ARG A 210 28.99 15.10 -16.27
CA ARG A 210 30.06 15.18 -17.28
C ARG A 210 29.88 14.14 -18.39
N ALA A 211 29.59 12.89 -18.04
CA ALA A 211 29.36 11.82 -19.01
C ALA A 211 28.13 12.09 -19.90
N LEU A 212 27.03 12.57 -19.32
CA LEU A 212 25.82 12.96 -20.05
C LEU A 212 26.08 14.13 -21.00
N THR A 213 26.81 15.15 -20.54
CA THR A 213 27.21 16.27 -21.41
C THR A 213 28.05 15.78 -22.58
N LYS A 214 28.99 14.86 -22.32
CA LYS A 214 29.84 14.23 -23.34
C LYS A 214 29.02 13.45 -24.36
N MET A 215 27.99 12.76 -23.89
CA MET A 215 27.12 11.94 -24.73
C MET A 215 26.15 12.75 -25.57
N LEU A 216 25.47 13.75 -24.97
CA LEU A 216 24.37 14.48 -25.58
C LEU A 216 24.84 15.71 -26.37
N TYR A 217 25.83 16.45 -25.85
CA TYR A 217 26.09 17.81 -26.32
C TYR A 217 27.46 18.04 -26.94
N CYS A 218 28.46 17.20 -26.66
CA CYS A 218 29.75 17.34 -27.35
C CYS A 218 29.73 17.14 -28.88
N PRO A 219 28.77 16.41 -29.49
CA PRO A 219 28.59 16.46 -30.94
C PRO A 219 28.34 17.88 -31.47
N TYR A 220 27.57 18.70 -30.77
CA TYR A 220 27.31 20.10 -31.13
C TYR A 220 28.60 20.91 -31.12
N CYS A 221 29.41 20.74 -30.07
CA CYS A 221 30.70 21.40 -29.96
C CYS A 221 31.69 20.97 -31.05
N ARG A 222 31.57 19.76 -31.61
CA ARG A 222 32.38 19.29 -32.74
C ARG A 222 31.75 19.56 -34.12
N GLY A 223 30.71 20.37 -34.19
CA GLY A 223 30.04 20.70 -35.47
C GLY A 223 29.22 19.56 -36.05
N MET A 224 28.79 18.61 -35.22
CA MET A 224 27.94 17.45 -35.59
C MET A 224 26.63 17.43 -34.77
N PRO A 225 25.79 18.48 -34.79
CA PRO A 225 24.62 18.61 -33.90
C PRO A 225 23.49 17.59 -34.16
N GLY A 226 23.47 16.93 -35.32
CA GLY A 226 22.45 15.92 -35.66
C GLY A 226 22.82 14.49 -35.25
N LEU A 227 23.98 14.28 -34.64
CA LEU A 227 24.51 12.94 -34.38
C LEU A 227 24.06 12.43 -33.01
N LYS A 228 23.17 11.43 -33.00
CA LYS A 228 22.70 10.77 -31.77
C LYS A 228 23.76 9.79 -31.22
N PRO A 229 23.80 9.53 -29.90
CA PRO A 229 24.71 8.57 -29.30
C PRO A 229 24.46 7.14 -29.79
N CYS A 230 25.54 6.36 -29.87
CA CYS A 230 25.46 4.93 -30.10
C CYS A 230 24.69 4.24 -28.97
N HIS A 231 23.98 3.15 -29.29
CA HIS A 231 23.19 2.41 -28.33
C HIS A 231 23.99 1.98 -27.09
N ASN A 232 25.05 1.20 -27.27
CA ASN A 232 25.89 0.71 -26.18
C ASN A 232 26.59 1.86 -25.40
N TYR A 233 26.91 2.97 -26.08
CA TYR A 233 27.46 4.15 -25.42
C TYR A 233 26.44 4.73 -24.44
N CYS A 234 25.19 4.88 -24.88
CA CYS A 234 24.09 5.31 -24.01
C CYS A 234 23.91 4.39 -22.81
N HIS A 235 23.92 3.06 -23.02
CA HIS A 235 23.78 2.12 -21.90
C HIS A 235 24.92 2.26 -20.88
N ASN A 236 26.18 2.39 -21.32
CA ASN A 236 27.29 2.57 -20.37
C ASN A 236 27.17 3.87 -19.57
N VAL A 237 26.76 4.97 -20.20
CA VAL A 237 26.48 6.23 -19.48
C VAL A 237 25.31 6.06 -18.50
N MET A 238 24.17 5.54 -18.96
CA MET A 238 22.96 5.42 -18.15
C MET A 238 23.12 4.42 -17.00
N ARG A 239 23.80 3.28 -17.21
CA ARG A 239 24.07 2.29 -16.16
C ARG A 239 25.03 2.82 -15.10
N GLY A 240 26.00 3.65 -15.48
CA GLY A 240 26.87 4.36 -14.53
C GLY A 240 26.11 5.40 -13.71
N CYS A 241 25.25 6.18 -14.37
CA CYS A 241 24.43 7.22 -13.75
C CYS A 241 23.34 6.67 -12.80
N LEU A 242 22.72 5.54 -13.16
CA LEU A 242 21.62 4.90 -12.43
C LEU A 242 22.07 3.70 -11.59
N ALA A 243 23.38 3.58 -11.34
CA ALA A 243 23.96 2.41 -10.69
C ALA A 243 23.41 2.16 -9.28
N ASN A 244 23.19 3.23 -8.51
CA ASN A 244 22.60 3.14 -7.18
C ASN A 244 21.12 2.73 -7.26
N GLN A 245 20.37 3.26 -8.23
CA GLN A 245 18.96 2.91 -8.44
C GLN A 245 18.82 1.44 -8.81
N ALA A 246 19.72 0.90 -9.64
CA ALA A 246 19.72 -0.52 -10.01
C ALA A 246 19.94 -1.47 -8.81
N ASP A 247 20.63 -1.05 -7.74
CA ASP A 247 20.78 -1.84 -6.51
C ASP A 247 19.43 -2.09 -5.78
N LEU A 248 18.37 -1.31 -6.07
CA LEU A 248 17.03 -1.59 -5.52
C LEU A 248 16.37 -2.82 -6.13
N ASP A 249 16.79 -3.22 -7.34
CA ASP A 249 16.02 -4.16 -8.16
C ASP A 249 15.71 -5.47 -7.43
N ALA A 250 16.69 -6.06 -6.75
CA ALA A 250 16.50 -7.30 -6.01
C ALA A 250 15.39 -7.20 -4.95
N GLU A 251 15.45 -6.18 -4.09
CA GLU A 251 14.50 -5.98 -2.99
C GLU A 251 13.14 -5.48 -3.49
N TRP A 252 13.13 -4.70 -4.57
CA TRP A 252 11.91 -4.29 -5.23
C TRP A 252 11.14 -5.50 -5.78
N ASN A 253 11.81 -6.42 -6.48
CA ASN A 253 11.14 -7.62 -6.99
C ASN A 253 10.63 -8.51 -5.86
N LEU A 254 11.38 -8.68 -4.78
CA LEU A 254 10.92 -9.42 -3.59
C LEU A 254 9.71 -8.76 -2.92
N PHE A 255 9.71 -7.43 -2.85
CA PHE A 255 8.57 -6.65 -2.37
C PHE A 255 7.34 -6.83 -3.26
N ILE A 256 7.48 -6.74 -4.58
CA ILE A 256 6.40 -6.97 -5.54
C ILE A 256 5.85 -8.40 -5.44
N ASP A 257 6.71 -9.40 -5.29
CA ASP A 257 6.29 -10.79 -5.08
C ASP A 257 5.46 -10.94 -3.79
N ALA A 258 5.90 -10.31 -2.70
CA ALA A 258 5.16 -10.33 -1.45
C ALA A 258 3.83 -9.57 -1.54
N MET A 259 3.77 -8.46 -2.30
CA MET A 259 2.53 -7.75 -2.59
C MET A 259 1.53 -8.62 -3.36
N LEU A 260 2.00 -9.37 -4.36
CA LEU A 260 1.16 -10.28 -5.14
C LEU A 260 0.57 -11.41 -4.28
N LEU A 261 1.36 -11.96 -3.35
CA LEU A 261 0.89 -12.98 -2.40
C LEU A 261 -0.25 -12.46 -1.50
N VAL A 262 -0.13 -11.23 -1.01
CA VAL A 262 -1.19 -10.62 -0.19
C VAL A 262 -2.40 -10.24 -1.05
N ALA A 263 -2.19 -9.81 -2.30
CA ALA A 263 -3.29 -9.58 -3.25
C ALA A 263 -4.13 -10.84 -3.49
N ASP A 264 -3.50 -12.02 -3.58
CA ASP A 264 -4.21 -13.30 -3.68
C ASP A 264 -5.10 -13.59 -2.46
N ARG A 265 -4.71 -13.11 -1.27
CA ARG A 265 -5.55 -13.21 -0.05
C ARG A 265 -6.78 -12.31 -0.14
N LEU A 266 -6.67 -11.15 -0.79
CA LEU A 266 -7.78 -10.23 -1.01
C LEU A 266 -8.79 -10.75 -2.04
N GLU A 267 -8.38 -11.64 -2.95
CA GLU A 267 -9.29 -12.38 -3.85
C GLU A 267 -9.87 -13.64 -3.21
N GLY A 268 -9.30 -14.11 -2.09
CA GLY A 268 -9.68 -15.34 -1.43
C GLY A 268 -11.07 -15.30 -0.75
N PRO A 269 -11.59 -16.46 -0.32
CA PRO A 269 -12.93 -16.59 0.28
C PRO A 269 -13.10 -15.93 1.66
N PHE A 270 -12.00 -15.50 2.28
CA PHE A 270 -11.99 -14.79 3.57
C PHE A 270 -11.43 -13.38 3.42
N ASN A 271 -11.67 -12.74 2.28
CA ASN A 271 -11.31 -11.35 2.08
C ASN A 271 -12.17 -10.43 2.97
N ILE A 272 -11.73 -9.18 3.10
CA ILE A 272 -12.36 -8.22 4.02
C ILE A 272 -13.83 -7.94 3.69
N GLU A 273 -14.20 -7.93 2.41
CA GLU A 273 -15.59 -7.74 1.99
C GLU A 273 -16.48 -8.90 2.45
N ALA A 274 -16.06 -10.13 2.19
CA ALA A 274 -16.78 -11.35 2.59
C ALA A 274 -16.96 -11.49 4.11
N VAL A 275 -16.09 -10.84 4.90
CA VAL A 275 -16.13 -10.89 6.37
C VAL A 275 -16.89 -9.70 6.97
N ILE A 276 -16.68 -8.49 6.45
CA ILE A 276 -17.23 -7.26 7.03
C ILE A 276 -18.63 -6.96 6.54
N GLU A 277 -18.97 -7.29 5.30
CA GLU A 277 -20.29 -6.99 4.78
C GLU A 277 -21.42 -7.75 5.49
N PRO A 278 -21.31 -9.07 5.77
CA PRO A 278 -22.33 -9.79 6.52
C PRO A 278 -22.13 -9.75 8.06
N ILE A 279 -21.33 -8.82 8.58
CA ILE A 279 -21.00 -8.78 10.02
C ILE A 279 -22.24 -8.55 10.89
N ASP A 280 -23.19 -7.76 10.41
CA ASP A 280 -24.48 -7.50 11.05
C ASP A 280 -25.30 -8.79 11.22
N ILE A 281 -25.40 -9.60 10.16
CA ILE A 281 -26.07 -10.89 10.17
C ILE A 281 -25.38 -11.84 11.16
N LYS A 282 -24.04 -11.87 11.18
CA LYS A 282 -23.27 -12.72 12.09
C LYS A 282 -23.44 -12.32 13.56
N ILE A 283 -23.41 -11.04 13.85
CA ILE A 283 -23.68 -10.55 15.22
C ILE A 283 -25.13 -10.86 15.61
N SER A 284 -26.09 -10.71 14.69
CA SER A 284 -27.48 -11.07 14.93
C SER A 284 -27.68 -12.57 15.20
N GLU A 285 -26.99 -13.45 14.46
CA GLU A 285 -26.97 -14.90 14.66
C GLU A 285 -26.47 -15.26 16.07
N ALA A 286 -25.41 -14.59 16.54
CA ALA A 286 -24.90 -14.74 17.90
C ALA A 286 -25.92 -14.33 18.96
N ILE A 287 -26.55 -13.15 18.78
CA ILE A 287 -27.60 -12.64 19.68
C ILE A 287 -28.74 -13.66 19.78
N MET A 288 -29.25 -14.15 18.64
CA MET A 288 -30.30 -15.18 18.62
C MET A 288 -29.88 -16.45 19.36
N THR A 289 -28.65 -16.92 19.14
CA THR A 289 -28.12 -18.11 19.83
C THR A 289 -28.11 -17.94 21.35
N MET A 290 -27.73 -16.77 21.86
CA MET A 290 -27.76 -16.49 23.30
C MET A 290 -29.19 -16.43 23.85
N GLN A 291 -30.15 -15.95 23.05
CA GLN A 291 -31.55 -15.92 23.45
C GLN A 291 -32.13 -17.33 23.58
N ASP A 292 -31.86 -18.19 22.60
CA ASP A 292 -32.29 -19.59 22.62
C ASP A 292 -31.69 -20.36 23.81
N ASN A 293 -30.43 -20.07 24.14
CA ASN A 293 -29.73 -20.70 25.26
C ASN A 293 -29.94 -19.99 26.62
N SER A 294 -30.74 -18.93 26.67
CA SER A 294 -30.84 -18.02 27.82
C SER A 294 -31.14 -18.74 29.14
N MET A 295 -32.11 -19.66 29.13
CA MET A 295 -32.48 -20.42 30.34
C MET A 295 -31.34 -21.29 30.85
N GLN A 296 -30.62 -21.96 29.95
CA GLN A 296 -29.50 -22.82 30.31
C GLN A 296 -28.33 -21.99 30.85
N VAL A 297 -28.02 -20.86 30.20
CA VAL A 297 -26.98 -19.93 30.62
C VAL A 297 -27.30 -19.37 31.99
N SER A 298 -28.50 -18.81 32.20
CA SER A 298 -28.93 -18.28 33.50
C SER A 298 -28.89 -19.34 34.60
N ALA A 299 -29.39 -20.56 34.36
CA ALA A 299 -29.39 -21.62 35.36
C ALA A 299 -27.97 -22.01 35.81
N LYS A 300 -27.04 -22.12 34.85
CA LYS A 300 -25.62 -22.43 35.15
C LYS A 300 -24.92 -21.29 35.86
N VAL A 301 -25.15 -20.06 35.43
CA VAL A 301 -24.58 -18.87 36.08
C VAL A 301 -25.13 -18.72 37.51
N PHE A 302 -26.43 -18.93 37.75
CA PHE A 302 -26.98 -18.83 39.11
C PHE A 302 -26.45 -19.93 40.03
N GLN A 303 -26.23 -21.13 39.48
CA GLN A 303 -25.57 -22.21 40.22
C GLN A 303 -24.11 -21.86 40.58
N GLY A 304 -23.40 -21.17 39.68
CA GLY A 304 -21.97 -20.89 39.81
C GLY A 304 -21.62 -19.60 40.54
N CYS A 305 -22.35 -18.52 40.29
CA CYS A 305 -22.16 -17.18 40.84
C CYS A 305 -23.10 -16.87 42.01
N GLY A 306 -24.05 -17.78 42.30
CA GLY A 306 -25.06 -17.61 43.34
C GLY A 306 -26.34 -16.94 42.83
N GLN A 307 -27.42 -17.06 43.61
CA GLN A 307 -28.73 -16.52 43.24
C GLN A 307 -28.70 -14.98 43.30
N PRO A 308 -29.02 -14.28 42.20
CA PRO A 308 -29.01 -12.81 42.18
C PRO A 308 -30.18 -12.22 42.97
N LYS A 309 -30.02 -10.98 43.44
CA LYS A 309 -31.06 -10.29 44.21
C LYS A 309 -32.22 -9.91 43.30
N PRO A 310 -33.49 -10.22 43.66
CA PRO A 310 -34.64 -9.75 42.90
C PRO A 310 -34.64 -8.22 42.83
N SER A 311 -34.89 -7.68 41.65
CA SER A 311 -35.10 -6.24 41.47
C SER A 311 -36.36 -5.86 42.26
N GLY A 312 -36.24 -4.97 43.26
CA GLY A 312 -37.33 -4.52 44.14
C GLY A 312 -38.44 -3.73 43.43
N ILE A 313 -38.49 -3.74 42.10
CA ILE A 313 -39.47 -3.05 41.27
C ILE A 313 -40.71 -3.96 41.17
N GLY A 314 -41.71 -3.65 41.99
CA GLY A 314 -42.99 -4.35 42.02
C GLY A 314 -43.68 -4.36 40.65
N ARG A 315 -44.10 -5.56 40.20
CA ARG A 315 -45.11 -5.96 39.19
C ARG A 315 -45.24 -5.22 37.84
N SER A 316 -44.72 -4.02 37.62
CA SER A 316 -44.83 -3.26 36.36
C SER A 316 -43.71 -3.53 35.35
N ALA A 317 -42.61 -4.19 35.73
CA ALA A 317 -41.50 -4.53 34.82
C ALA A 317 -41.68 -5.85 34.06
N ARG A 318 -42.69 -6.68 34.42
CA ARG A 318 -42.98 -7.93 33.69
C ARG A 318 -43.33 -7.72 32.22
N GLY A 319 -43.82 -6.52 31.87
CA GLY A 319 -44.10 -6.15 30.49
C GLY A 319 -42.86 -6.07 29.60
N ILE A 320 -41.64 -5.89 30.13
CA ILE A 320 -40.43 -5.86 29.29
C ILE A 320 -39.87 -7.27 29.10
N SER A 321 -39.90 -8.12 30.13
CA SER A 321 -39.48 -9.54 30.06
C SER A 321 -40.38 -10.38 29.15
N ASP A 322 -41.71 -10.22 29.24
CA ASP A 322 -42.64 -10.89 28.32
C ASP A 322 -42.52 -10.32 26.90
N VAL A 323 -42.18 -9.03 26.74
CA VAL A 323 -41.93 -8.42 25.42
C VAL A 323 -40.55 -8.84 24.86
N PHE A 324 -39.55 -9.11 25.70
CA PHE A 324 -38.24 -9.59 25.25
C PHE A 324 -38.31 -11.04 24.73
N SER A 325 -39.22 -11.86 25.28
CA SER A 325 -39.48 -13.22 24.79
C SER A 325 -40.51 -13.28 23.65
N THR A 326 -41.49 -12.37 23.59
CA THR A 326 -42.53 -12.37 22.53
C THR A 326 -42.23 -11.48 21.31
N ARG A 327 -41.37 -10.45 21.43
CA ARG A 327 -41.02 -9.54 20.32
C ARG A 327 -39.82 -10.04 19.50
N PHE A 328 -39.08 -11.03 20.00
CA PHE A 328 -38.07 -11.79 19.26
C PHE A 328 -38.69 -13.13 18.83
N ARG A 329 -39.72 -13.09 17.97
CA ARG A 329 -40.15 -14.32 17.31
C ARG A 329 -39.02 -14.81 16.41
N PRO A 330 -38.65 -16.11 16.45
CA PRO A 330 -37.89 -16.70 15.37
C PRO A 330 -38.69 -16.48 14.09
N TYR A 331 -38.05 -15.87 13.10
CA TYR A 331 -38.59 -15.79 11.76
C TYR A 331 -39.10 -17.18 11.31
N THR A 332 -40.23 -17.23 10.62
CA THR A 332 -40.61 -18.44 9.89
C THR A 332 -39.48 -18.78 8.91
N PRO A 333 -39.17 -20.07 8.63
CA PRO A 333 -38.04 -20.44 7.78
C PRO A 333 -38.04 -19.81 6.37
N GLU A 334 -39.20 -19.35 5.92
CA GLU A 334 -39.43 -18.62 4.66
C GLU A 334 -39.01 -17.15 4.72
N GLU A 335 -38.84 -16.60 5.92
CA GLU A 335 -38.39 -15.24 6.20
C GLU A 335 -37.08 -15.22 7.00
N ARG A 336 -36.11 -16.12 6.72
CA ARG A 336 -34.71 -15.76 7.04
C ARG A 336 -34.49 -14.32 6.54
N PRO A 337 -33.71 -13.47 7.23
CA PRO A 337 -33.23 -12.25 6.58
C PRO A 337 -32.33 -12.67 5.41
N THR A 338 -32.93 -13.08 4.29
CA THR A 338 -32.40 -12.80 2.97
C THR A 338 -32.32 -11.30 2.97
N THR A 339 -31.12 -10.80 3.28
CA THR A 339 -30.64 -9.46 2.98
C THR A 339 -31.73 -8.40 3.01
N ALA A 340 -31.81 -7.62 4.09
CA ALA A 340 -32.71 -6.47 4.20
C ALA A 340 -32.77 -5.71 2.86
N ALA A 341 -33.92 -5.86 2.17
CA ALA A 341 -34.16 -5.47 0.78
C ALA A 341 -33.33 -6.25 -0.27
N GLY A 342 -34.00 -6.82 -1.27
CA GLY A 342 -33.38 -7.40 -2.48
C GLY A 342 -32.48 -6.45 -3.29
N THR A 343 -32.18 -5.26 -2.79
CA THR A 343 -31.14 -4.33 -3.26
C THR A 343 -29.75 -4.64 -2.68
N SER A 344 -29.66 -5.35 -1.55
CA SER A 344 -28.39 -5.68 -0.90
C SER A 344 -27.58 -6.70 -1.70
N LEU A 345 -28.19 -7.76 -2.26
CA LEU A 345 -27.47 -8.77 -3.07
C LEU A 345 -26.89 -8.21 -4.37
N ASP A 346 -27.58 -7.27 -5.03
CA ASP A 346 -27.05 -6.62 -6.23
C ASP A 346 -25.99 -5.56 -5.89
N ARG A 347 -26.11 -4.88 -4.74
CA ARG A 347 -25.07 -3.97 -4.22
C ARG A 347 -23.81 -4.75 -3.80
N LEU A 348 -23.96 -5.84 -3.05
CA LEU A 348 -22.96 -6.87 -2.75
C LEU A 348 -22.25 -7.31 -4.04
N ARG A 349 -23.01 -7.66 -5.07
CA ARG A 349 -22.45 -8.15 -6.35
C ARG A 349 -21.69 -7.05 -7.11
N VAL A 350 -22.08 -5.78 -7.00
CA VAL A 350 -21.39 -4.65 -7.65
C VAL A 350 -20.12 -4.26 -6.89
N VAL A 351 -20.17 -4.19 -5.56
CA VAL A 351 -19.02 -3.92 -4.69
C VAL A 351 -17.98 -5.03 -4.87
N TRP A 352 -18.43 -6.30 -4.84
CA TRP A 352 -17.59 -7.48 -5.04
C TRP A 352 -16.86 -7.45 -6.37
N ARG A 353 -17.60 -7.16 -7.45
CA ARG A 353 -16.99 -6.99 -8.77
C ARG A 353 -15.98 -5.85 -8.75
N THR A 354 -16.29 -4.71 -8.14
CA THR A 354 -15.40 -3.53 -8.15
C THR A 354 -14.08 -3.81 -7.43
N MET A 355 -14.13 -4.48 -6.28
CA MET A 355 -12.94 -4.90 -5.53
C MET A 355 -12.14 -5.95 -6.33
N GLN A 356 -12.81 -6.99 -6.81
CA GLN A 356 -12.16 -8.05 -7.58
C GLN A 356 -11.45 -7.52 -8.84
N HIS A 357 -12.11 -6.66 -9.62
CA HIS A 357 -11.48 -6.01 -10.77
C HIS A 357 -10.30 -5.13 -10.33
N SER A 358 -10.41 -4.43 -9.20
CA SER A 358 -9.32 -3.59 -8.70
C SER A 358 -8.11 -4.42 -8.24
N VAL A 359 -8.33 -5.59 -7.63
CA VAL A 359 -7.26 -6.52 -7.23
C VAL A 359 -6.60 -7.17 -8.44
N THR A 360 -7.38 -7.60 -9.43
CA THR A 360 -6.84 -8.14 -10.68
C THR A 360 -6.01 -7.10 -11.44
N ASP A 361 -6.52 -5.87 -11.58
CA ASP A 361 -5.81 -4.77 -12.25
C ASP A 361 -4.50 -4.40 -11.53
N ILE A 362 -4.50 -4.26 -10.20
CA ILE A 362 -3.24 -3.97 -9.48
C ILE A 362 -2.25 -5.13 -9.59
N LYS A 363 -2.71 -6.38 -9.63
CA LYS A 363 -1.81 -7.54 -9.82
C LYS A 363 -1.09 -7.47 -11.17
N GLU A 364 -1.79 -7.09 -12.23
CA GLU A 364 -1.17 -6.87 -13.55
C GLU A 364 -0.15 -5.73 -13.50
N LYS A 365 -0.53 -4.58 -12.93
CA LYS A 365 0.36 -3.43 -12.82
C LYS A 365 1.59 -3.68 -11.93
N LEU A 366 1.44 -4.46 -10.86
CA LEU A 366 2.55 -4.89 -10.02
C LEU A 366 3.51 -5.79 -10.81
N LYS A 367 3.00 -6.73 -11.61
CA LYS A 367 3.83 -7.57 -12.49
C LYS A 367 4.57 -6.75 -13.53
N GLU A 368 3.91 -5.76 -14.15
CA GLU A 368 4.55 -4.82 -15.09
C GLU A 368 5.68 -4.00 -14.44
N SER A 369 5.58 -3.70 -13.13
CA SER A 369 6.60 -2.94 -12.40
C SER A 369 7.84 -3.76 -11.98
N LYS A 370 7.86 -5.08 -12.23
CA LYS A 370 9.04 -5.91 -11.99
C LYS A 370 10.18 -5.49 -12.91
N ARG A 371 11.43 -5.63 -12.42
CA ARG A 371 12.64 -5.24 -13.16
C ARG A 371 12.71 -3.78 -13.59
N PHE A 372 11.84 -2.91 -13.07
CA PHE A 372 11.79 -1.50 -13.47
C PHE A 372 13.16 -0.80 -13.27
N TRP A 373 13.77 -0.95 -12.08
CA TRP A 373 15.01 -0.24 -11.77
C TRP A 373 16.22 -0.74 -12.55
N SER A 374 16.27 -2.04 -12.89
CA SER A 374 17.33 -2.58 -13.75
C SER A 374 17.14 -2.21 -15.22
N ASN A 375 15.89 -2.10 -15.69
CA ASN A 375 15.56 -1.85 -17.10
C ASN A 375 15.47 -0.36 -17.45
N LEU A 376 15.47 0.53 -16.46
CA LEU A 376 15.38 1.98 -16.68
C LEU A 376 16.43 2.52 -17.67
N PRO A 377 17.72 2.11 -17.64
CA PRO A 377 18.69 2.47 -18.68
C PRO A 377 18.26 2.01 -20.08
N ASP A 378 17.65 0.83 -20.20
CA ASP A 378 17.24 0.26 -21.48
C ASP A 378 16.03 1.00 -22.06
N ASP A 379 15.07 1.38 -21.21
CA ASP A 379 13.92 2.20 -21.60
C ASP A 379 14.31 3.61 -22.06
N ILE A 380 15.32 4.22 -21.40
CA ILE A 380 15.85 5.52 -21.79
C ILE A 380 16.65 5.43 -23.09
N CYS A 381 17.48 4.40 -23.25
CA CYS A 381 18.36 4.21 -24.41
C CYS A 381 17.70 3.49 -25.59
N ALA A 382 16.40 3.22 -25.53
CA ALA A 382 15.64 2.55 -26.57
C ALA A 382 15.91 3.16 -27.97
N LYS A 383 16.14 2.28 -28.96
CA LYS A 383 16.51 2.68 -30.33
C LYS A 383 15.45 3.60 -30.94
N GLY A 384 15.89 4.71 -31.55
CA GLY A 384 15.00 5.70 -32.18
C GLY A 384 14.46 6.77 -31.23
N LYS A 385 14.51 6.56 -29.91
CA LYS A 385 14.23 7.59 -28.89
C LYS A 385 15.48 8.47 -28.71
N LEU A 386 16.42 8.01 -27.87
CA LEU A 386 17.65 8.74 -27.54
C LEU A 386 18.85 8.33 -28.40
N THR A 387 18.84 7.11 -28.95
CA THR A 387 19.99 6.52 -29.65
C THR A 387 19.76 6.38 -31.14
N GLU A 388 20.86 6.35 -31.90
CA GLU A 388 20.82 6.07 -33.35
C GLU A 388 20.64 4.57 -33.62
N SER A 389 19.93 4.23 -34.68
CA SER A 389 19.71 2.82 -35.06
C SER A 389 20.88 2.22 -35.83
N ASP A 390 21.59 3.06 -36.59
CA ASP A 390 22.78 2.70 -37.36
C ASP A 390 24.03 2.80 -36.48
N GLU A 391 24.69 1.66 -36.25
CA GLU A 391 25.90 1.56 -35.42
C GLU A 391 27.13 2.26 -36.02
N GLU A 392 27.13 2.55 -37.33
CA GLU A 392 28.24 3.24 -38.00
C GLU A 392 28.03 4.75 -38.08
N GLN A 393 26.79 5.21 -37.93
CA GLN A 393 26.40 6.61 -38.07
C GLN A 393 26.01 7.27 -36.74
N CYS A 394 26.59 6.79 -35.63
CA CYS A 394 26.30 7.27 -34.28
C CYS A 394 27.51 7.94 -33.61
N TRP A 395 27.26 8.68 -32.54
CA TRP A 395 28.29 9.31 -31.72
C TRP A 395 28.85 8.33 -30.69
N ASN A 396 30.17 8.11 -30.70
CA ASN A 396 30.84 7.10 -29.88
C ASN A 396 31.72 7.67 -28.75
N SER A 397 31.37 8.83 -28.19
CA SER A 397 32.14 9.60 -27.17
C SER A 397 33.21 10.55 -27.77
N HIS A 398 33.69 10.31 -28.99
CA HIS A 398 34.74 11.16 -29.61
C HIS A 398 34.46 11.54 -31.06
N THR A 399 33.91 10.64 -31.87
CA THR A 399 33.68 10.88 -33.29
C THR A 399 32.41 10.18 -33.76
N LYS A 400 32.07 10.37 -35.03
CA LYS A 400 31.09 9.55 -35.73
C LYS A 400 31.68 8.19 -36.05
N GLY A 401 31.01 7.12 -35.64
CA GLY A 401 31.42 5.75 -35.92
C GLY A 401 30.99 4.77 -34.84
N ARG A 402 31.47 3.54 -34.96
CA ARG A 402 31.10 2.45 -34.05
C ARG A 402 31.62 2.68 -32.62
N TYR A 403 30.81 2.31 -31.66
CA TYR A 403 31.20 2.20 -30.25
C TYR A 403 31.66 0.76 -29.95
N PHE A 404 32.93 0.61 -29.57
CA PHE A 404 33.56 -0.69 -29.34
C PHE A 404 33.46 -1.24 -27.91
N PRO A 405 33.46 -0.43 -26.83
CA PRO A 405 33.38 -0.98 -25.49
C PRO A 405 32.10 -1.79 -25.26
N GLU A 406 32.24 -2.88 -24.49
CA GLU A 406 31.10 -3.70 -24.09
C GLU A 406 30.24 -2.98 -23.06
N VAL A 407 28.97 -3.39 -22.98
CA VAL A 407 28.02 -2.83 -22.01
C VAL A 407 28.29 -3.44 -20.64
N VAL A 408 28.57 -2.59 -19.65
CA VAL A 408 28.75 -3.02 -18.27
C VAL A 408 27.44 -3.52 -17.66
N LYS A 409 27.51 -4.41 -16.66
CA LYS A 409 26.33 -4.92 -15.96
C LYS A 409 25.69 -3.85 -15.07
N GLU A 410 24.44 -4.07 -14.67
CA GLU A 410 23.67 -3.18 -13.80
C GLU A 410 24.16 -3.23 -12.34
N GLY A 411 23.84 -2.20 -11.55
CA GLY A 411 24.19 -2.13 -10.12
C GLY A 411 25.55 -1.51 -9.85
N LEU A 412 25.73 -1.00 -8.62
CA LEU A 412 26.86 -0.16 -8.24
C LEU A 412 28.21 -0.88 -8.37
N THR A 413 28.29 -2.11 -7.87
CA THR A 413 29.54 -2.90 -7.85
C THR A 413 30.07 -3.23 -9.25
N ASN A 414 29.20 -3.26 -10.26
CA ASN A 414 29.58 -3.55 -11.64
C ASN A 414 30.12 -2.33 -12.40
N GLN A 415 30.08 -1.14 -11.80
CA GLN A 415 30.53 0.10 -12.46
C GLN A 415 32.03 0.40 -12.29
N VAL A 416 32.78 -0.43 -11.57
CA VAL A 416 34.22 -0.20 -11.29
C VAL A 416 35.06 -0.02 -12.56
N ASN A 417 34.69 -0.71 -13.65
CA ASN A 417 35.37 -0.65 -14.94
C ASN A 417 34.50 0.03 -16.01
N ASN A 418 33.53 0.87 -15.62
CA ASN A 418 32.69 1.57 -16.59
C ASN A 418 33.55 2.55 -17.41
N PRO A 419 33.59 2.43 -18.76
CA PRO A 419 34.46 3.24 -19.59
C PRO A 419 34.01 4.71 -19.72
N GLU A 420 32.75 5.03 -19.38
CA GLU A 420 32.18 6.35 -19.62
C GLU A 420 31.91 7.15 -18.35
N VAL A 421 31.70 6.48 -17.21
CA VAL A 421 31.37 7.14 -15.94
C VAL A 421 32.29 6.63 -14.85
N ASP A 422 33.04 7.55 -14.23
CA ASP A 422 33.82 7.26 -13.03
C ASP A 422 32.88 7.21 -11.80
N VAL A 423 32.64 5.99 -11.30
CA VAL A 423 31.70 5.70 -10.21
C VAL A 423 32.46 5.21 -8.98
N ASP A 424 32.37 5.97 -7.88
CA ASP A 424 32.91 5.54 -6.59
C ASP A 424 32.02 4.47 -5.95
N ILE A 425 32.36 3.20 -6.19
CA ILE A 425 31.63 2.04 -5.66
C ILE A 425 31.68 1.91 -4.13
N THR A 426 32.62 2.62 -3.47
CA THR A 426 32.81 2.54 -2.01
C THR A 426 31.84 3.45 -1.25
N ARG A 427 31.17 4.37 -1.95
CA ARG A 427 30.24 5.35 -1.40
C ARG A 427 28.84 5.18 -1.99
N PRO A 428 28.10 4.14 -1.58
CA PRO A 428 26.72 3.98 -2.01
C PRO A 428 25.85 5.13 -1.50
N ASP A 429 24.85 5.50 -2.29
CA ASP A 429 23.91 6.55 -1.90
C ASP A 429 23.09 6.15 -0.66
N THR A 430 23.07 7.02 0.35
CA THR A 430 22.44 6.73 1.64
C THR A 430 20.92 6.72 1.57
N LEU A 431 20.31 7.57 0.72
CA LEU A 431 18.87 7.59 0.48
C LEU A 431 18.41 6.27 -0.17
N ILE A 432 19.16 5.79 -1.15
CA ILE A 432 18.95 4.51 -1.82
C ILE A 432 19.02 3.36 -0.83
N ARG A 433 20.05 3.31 0.03
CA ARG A 433 20.18 2.27 1.06
C ARG A 433 19.04 2.31 2.08
N GLN A 434 18.55 3.49 2.42
CA GLN A 434 17.34 3.64 3.26
C GLN A 434 16.10 3.08 2.58
N GLN A 435 15.90 3.35 1.28
CA GLN A 435 14.76 2.81 0.53
C GLN A 435 14.83 1.27 0.40
N ILE A 436 16.03 0.72 0.20
CA ILE A 436 16.28 -0.73 0.25
C ILE A 436 15.82 -1.33 1.59
N MET A 437 16.16 -0.69 2.71
CA MET A 437 15.74 -1.14 4.03
C MET A 437 14.23 -1.02 4.24
N ALA A 438 13.60 0.05 3.74
CA ALA A 438 12.15 0.20 3.78
C ALA A 438 11.43 -0.93 3.02
N LEU A 439 11.91 -1.27 1.82
CA LEU A 439 11.41 -2.41 1.05
C LEU A 439 11.57 -3.74 1.79
N ARG A 440 12.73 -3.99 2.42
CA ARG A 440 12.97 -5.20 3.21
C ARG A 440 12.00 -5.35 4.38
N VAL A 441 11.84 -4.27 5.16
CA VAL A 441 10.92 -4.26 6.30
C VAL A 441 9.49 -4.51 5.83
N MET A 442 9.04 -3.83 4.77
CA MET A 442 7.70 -4.00 4.26
C MET A 442 7.48 -5.39 3.64
N THR A 443 8.48 -5.95 2.96
CA THR A 443 8.45 -7.32 2.42
C THR A 443 8.25 -8.35 3.52
N ASN A 444 8.97 -8.22 4.65
CA ASN A 444 8.79 -9.10 5.79
C ASN A 444 7.39 -8.96 6.40
N LYS A 445 6.86 -7.74 6.48
CA LYS A 445 5.47 -7.49 6.92
C LYS A 445 4.46 -8.17 6.01
N LEU A 446 4.58 -8.01 4.69
CA LEU A 446 3.70 -8.65 3.70
C LEU A 446 3.73 -10.17 3.80
N LYS A 447 4.93 -10.78 3.94
CA LYS A 447 5.07 -12.23 4.13
C LYS A 447 4.40 -12.73 5.42
N ASN A 448 4.51 -11.98 6.51
CA ASN A 448 3.85 -12.33 7.77
C ASN A 448 2.32 -12.16 7.69
N ALA A 449 1.84 -11.10 7.04
CA ALA A 449 0.43 -10.89 6.76
C ALA A 449 -0.17 -12.01 5.89
N TYR A 450 0.57 -12.49 4.89
CA TYR A 450 0.17 -13.63 4.07
C TYR A 450 -0.03 -14.92 4.90
N ASN A 451 0.77 -15.11 5.95
CA ASN A 451 0.65 -16.21 6.90
C ASN A 451 -0.43 -15.99 7.97
N GLY A 452 -1.04 -14.80 8.03
CA GLY A 452 -2.06 -14.43 9.01
C GLY A 452 -1.51 -14.00 10.36
N ASN A 453 -0.21 -13.65 10.44
CA ASN A 453 0.43 -13.16 11.65
C ASN A 453 0.43 -11.62 11.65
N ASP A 454 -0.10 -11.02 12.72
CA ASP A 454 0.04 -9.59 12.96
C ASP A 454 1.41 -9.30 13.59
N ILE A 455 2.15 -8.33 13.06
CA ILE A 455 3.37 -7.84 13.71
C ILE A 455 2.99 -6.56 14.42
N TYR A 456 2.91 -6.60 15.75
CA TYR A 456 2.76 -5.39 16.56
C TYR A 456 3.83 -4.36 16.19
N PHE A 457 3.38 -3.17 15.81
CA PHE A 457 4.24 -2.02 15.59
C PHE A 457 4.89 -1.64 16.94
N GLN A 458 6.16 -1.98 17.12
CA GLN A 458 7.03 -1.17 17.98
C GLN A 458 7.72 -0.13 17.08
N ASP A 459 7.32 1.12 17.27
CA ASP A 459 7.95 2.36 16.82
C ASP A 459 8.22 2.57 15.32
N SER A 460 7.18 2.99 14.59
CA SER A 460 7.32 3.86 13.40
C SER A 460 7.36 5.36 13.73
N SER A 461 7.43 5.72 15.01
CA SER A 461 7.65 7.09 15.50
C SER A 461 8.95 7.71 14.96
N LYS A 462 9.88 6.90 14.42
CA LYS A 462 11.11 7.37 13.75
C LYS A 462 11.00 7.54 12.22
N PHE A 463 9.92 7.08 11.59
CA PHE A 463 9.71 7.29 10.15
C PHE A 463 8.73 8.44 9.87
N SER A 464 7.76 8.68 10.75
CA SER A 464 6.87 9.85 10.66
C SER A 464 7.56 11.18 11.02
N SER A 465 8.69 11.14 11.74
CA SER A 465 9.48 12.33 12.07
C SER A 465 10.23 12.94 10.87
N LEU A 466 10.25 12.27 9.71
CA LEU A 466 10.83 12.81 8.46
C LEU A 466 9.77 13.34 7.47
N SER A 467 8.49 13.21 7.79
CA SER A 467 7.37 13.70 6.98
C SER A 467 6.57 14.82 7.67
N GLY A 468 7.05 15.30 8.83
CA GLY A 468 6.42 16.38 9.62
C GLY A 468 7.11 17.73 9.52
N VAL A 469 8.02 17.93 8.57
CA VAL A 469 8.53 19.26 8.20
C VAL A 469 8.05 19.52 6.79
N TRP A 470 7.43 20.68 6.60
CA TRP A 470 6.75 21.21 5.41
C TRP A 470 5.26 20.83 5.30
N MET A 471 4.43 21.77 5.76
CA MET A 471 3.00 21.95 5.41
C MET A 471 2.79 21.96 3.90
#